data_AF-A0A436F9X3-F1
#
_entry.id   AF-A0A436F9X3-F1
#
_cell.length_a   1.000
_cell.length_b   1.000
_cell.length_c   1.000
_cell.angle_alpha   90.00
_cell.angle_beta   90.00
_cell.angle_gamma   90.00
#
_symmetry.space_group_name_H-M   'P 1'
#
loop_
_entity.id
_entity.type
_entity.pdbx_description
1 polymer ?
#
loop_
_entity_poly.entity_id
_entity_poly.type
_entity_poly.pdbx_seq_one_letter_code
_entity_poly.pdbx_strand_id
1 'polypeptide(L)'
;IQQPDGHWPQNAWLDGSAYWPGIQMDECAFPLLLADALRRAGHLPRARLMTFLPMIERAAGYVVRNGPVTGEDRWEEDAGYSPFTLAVEIAALLAAADLLDACGKTDAATYLRETSDVWNDQAERWTYVTGTAICSQVGVEGYYVRIAPPDSAEAGSPKDGYVPIKNRPPGDTDRPPEEIVSPDALALVRFGLRAADDPRMTDTVKVIDAQLRCDLPQGPLWYRYNGDGYGEHEDGAPFDGTGQGRPWPLLAGERAHYELAAGRREKAASLLAALEGSAGPGGLLPEQVWDGADLPERELLHGRPSGSAMPLVWAHSEHIKLLRSLRDGAVFDMPPQGVKRYIEDKTVSSFRTWRFNNKIRTMPEGKTLRVELLDPATVHWST
;
A
#
# COMPACT_ATOMS: atom_id res chain seq x y z
N ILE A 1 -17.76 -10.77 10.15
CA ILE A 1 -17.03 -9.48 10.17
C ILE A 1 -17.21 -8.66 8.90
N GLN A 2 -17.31 -9.27 7.70
CA GLN A 2 -17.72 -8.51 6.50
C GLN A 2 -19.09 -7.85 6.75
N GLN A 3 -19.16 -6.55 6.49
CA GLN A 3 -20.36 -5.74 6.64
C GLN A 3 -21.35 -5.98 5.49
N PRO A 4 -22.65 -5.62 5.66
CA PRO A 4 -23.68 -5.92 4.68
C PRO A 4 -23.45 -5.36 3.26
N ASP A 5 -22.78 -4.22 3.17
CA ASP A 5 -22.40 -3.55 1.91
C ASP A 5 -21.14 -4.14 1.24
N GLY A 6 -20.42 -5.02 1.93
CA GLY A 6 -19.27 -5.76 1.43
C GLY A 6 -17.92 -5.38 2.01
N HIS A 7 -17.82 -4.31 2.80
CA HIS A 7 -16.54 -3.85 3.38
C HIS A 7 -16.15 -4.62 4.64
N TRP A 8 -14.91 -4.42 5.08
CA TRP A 8 -14.43 -4.83 6.41
C TRP A 8 -14.21 -3.57 7.25
N PRO A 9 -14.62 -3.58 8.54
CA PRO A 9 -14.31 -2.47 9.42
C PRO A 9 -12.80 -2.36 9.61
N GLN A 10 -12.29 -1.15 9.82
CA GLN A 10 -10.88 -0.86 10.13
C GLN A 10 -10.26 -1.83 11.15
N ASN A 11 -11.00 -2.15 12.20
CA ASN A 11 -10.63 -3.21 13.11
C ASN A 11 -11.86 -3.73 13.85
N ALA A 12 -11.74 -4.94 14.38
CA ALA A 12 -12.82 -5.61 15.09
C ALA A 12 -12.30 -6.35 16.32
N TRP A 13 -13.15 -6.43 17.35
CA TRP A 13 -12.95 -7.35 18.47
C TRP A 13 -13.02 -8.81 18.00
N LEU A 14 -12.57 -9.73 18.84
CA LEU A 14 -12.56 -11.18 18.53
C LEU A 14 -13.96 -11.77 18.27
N ASP A 15 -15.01 -11.13 18.79
CA ASP A 15 -16.41 -11.52 18.52
C ASP A 15 -16.94 -10.98 17.18
N GLY A 16 -16.14 -10.15 16.49
CA GLY A 16 -16.45 -9.56 15.20
C GLY A 16 -17.15 -8.21 15.25
N SER A 17 -17.35 -7.62 16.44
CA SER A 17 -17.87 -6.26 16.57
C SER A 17 -16.82 -5.23 16.13
N ALA A 18 -17.22 -4.28 15.28
CA ALA A 18 -16.35 -3.21 14.82
C ALA A 18 -15.91 -2.32 15.98
N TYR A 19 -14.65 -1.89 15.99
CA TYR A 19 -14.12 -1.02 17.03
C TYR A 19 -13.95 0.41 16.51
N TRP A 20 -13.06 0.64 15.55
CA TRP A 20 -12.90 1.96 14.92
C TRP A 20 -13.71 2.09 13.62
N PRO A 21 -14.17 3.32 13.29
CA PRO A 21 -15.06 3.56 12.15
C PRO A 21 -14.34 3.93 10.84
N GLY A 22 -13.00 3.96 10.81
CA GLY A 22 -12.25 4.31 9.61
C GLY A 22 -12.49 3.32 8.47
N ILE A 23 -12.21 3.76 7.24
CA ILE A 23 -12.41 2.97 6.03
C ILE A 23 -11.10 2.90 5.27
N GLN A 24 -10.50 1.71 5.29
CA GLN A 24 -9.27 1.38 4.58
C GLN A 24 -9.61 0.46 3.40
N MET A 25 -9.42 0.97 2.19
CA MET A 25 -9.81 0.24 0.98
C MET A 25 -8.93 -0.99 0.74
N ASP A 26 -7.68 -0.98 1.20
CA ASP A 26 -6.81 -2.14 1.16
C ASP A 26 -7.29 -3.26 2.10
N GLU A 27 -7.80 -2.94 3.29
CA GLU A 27 -8.42 -3.96 4.16
C GLU A 27 -9.68 -4.58 3.55
N CYS A 28 -10.43 -3.81 2.75
CA CYS A 28 -11.57 -4.33 1.99
C CYS A 28 -11.13 -5.22 0.82
N ALA A 29 -9.91 -5.03 0.32
CA ALA A 29 -9.36 -5.70 -0.86
C ALA A 29 -8.50 -6.94 -0.50
N PHE A 30 -7.78 -6.95 0.62
CA PHE A 30 -6.95 -8.08 1.06
C PHE A 30 -7.69 -9.42 1.15
N PRO A 31 -8.95 -9.50 1.61
CA PRO A 31 -9.71 -10.76 1.62
C PRO A 31 -9.86 -11.41 0.24
N LEU A 32 -9.92 -10.60 -0.83
CA LEU A 32 -9.97 -11.10 -2.21
C LEU A 32 -8.63 -11.72 -2.63
N LEU A 33 -7.51 -11.08 -2.27
CA LEU A 33 -6.17 -11.61 -2.50
C LEU A 33 -5.93 -12.91 -1.73
N LEU A 34 -6.40 -12.98 -0.48
CA LEU A 34 -6.33 -14.21 0.32
C LEU A 34 -7.14 -15.34 -0.32
N ALA A 35 -8.36 -15.06 -0.79
CA ALA A 35 -9.19 -16.05 -1.46
C ALA A 35 -8.52 -16.59 -2.74
N ASP A 36 -7.90 -15.72 -3.55
CA ASP A 36 -7.14 -16.14 -4.71
C ASP A 36 -5.89 -16.95 -4.35
N ALA A 37 -5.11 -16.51 -3.36
CA ALA A 37 -3.94 -17.25 -2.90
C ALA A 37 -4.31 -18.67 -2.43
N LEU A 38 -5.39 -18.80 -1.65
CA LEU A 38 -5.91 -20.10 -1.21
C LEU A 38 -6.39 -20.95 -2.39
N ARG A 39 -7.03 -20.37 -3.41
CA ARG A 39 -7.44 -21.08 -4.61
C ARG A 39 -6.22 -21.59 -5.40
N ARG A 40 -5.24 -20.72 -5.66
CA ARG A 40 -4.01 -21.07 -6.40
C ARG A 40 -3.18 -22.13 -5.67
N ALA A 41 -3.22 -22.12 -4.34
CA ALA A 41 -2.59 -23.16 -3.50
C ALA A 41 -3.43 -24.46 -3.38
N GLY A 42 -4.61 -24.53 -4.00
CA GLY A 42 -5.48 -25.72 -3.96
C GLY A 42 -6.30 -25.89 -2.68
N HIS A 43 -6.27 -24.91 -1.77
CA HIS A 43 -7.01 -24.92 -0.50
C HIS A 43 -8.45 -24.39 -0.63
N LEU A 44 -8.77 -23.74 -1.75
CA LEU A 44 -10.12 -23.28 -2.08
C LEU A 44 -10.61 -23.89 -3.40
N PRO A 45 -10.91 -25.21 -3.43
CA PRO A 45 -11.42 -25.87 -4.63
C PRO A 45 -12.79 -25.30 -5.03
N ARG A 46 -13.17 -25.45 -6.31
CA ARG A 46 -14.37 -24.81 -6.89
C ARG A 46 -15.64 -24.99 -6.04
N ALA A 47 -15.90 -26.18 -5.52
CA ALA A 47 -17.07 -26.44 -4.69
C ALA A 47 -17.12 -25.55 -3.42
N ARG A 48 -15.96 -25.30 -2.78
CA ARG A 48 -15.83 -24.40 -1.64
C ARG A 48 -15.76 -22.94 -2.07
N LEU A 49 -15.12 -22.62 -3.19
CA LEU A 49 -15.14 -21.27 -3.75
C LEU A 49 -16.58 -20.76 -3.94
N MET A 50 -17.48 -21.61 -4.46
CA MET A 50 -18.90 -21.26 -4.63
C MET A 50 -19.59 -20.88 -3.31
N THR A 51 -19.16 -21.41 -2.15
CA THR A 51 -19.74 -21.01 -0.85
C THR A 51 -19.26 -19.63 -0.39
N PHE A 52 -18.10 -19.17 -0.88
CA PHE A 52 -17.56 -17.84 -0.61
C PHE A 52 -17.91 -16.82 -1.70
N LEU A 53 -18.52 -17.25 -2.81
CA LEU A 53 -18.86 -16.38 -3.93
C LEU A 53 -19.67 -15.13 -3.52
N PRO A 54 -20.70 -15.21 -2.66
CA PRO A 54 -21.42 -14.01 -2.21
C PRO A 54 -20.53 -13.02 -1.44
N MET A 55 -19.53 -13.51 -0.68
CA MET A 55 -18.57 -12.66 0.02
C MET A 55 -17.65 -11.96 -0.99
N ILE A 56 -17.15 -12.69 -1.98
CA ILE A 56 -16.28 -12.19 -3.05
C ILE A 56 -17.01 -11.14 -3.90
N GLU A 57 -18.24 -11.41 -4.35
CA GLU A 57 -19.05 -10.48 -5.14
C GLU A 57 -19.34 -9.19 -4.37
N ARG A 58 -19.66 -9.28 -3.07
CA ARG A 58 -19.87 -8.09 -2.23
C ARG A 58 -18.58 -7.29 -2.03
N ALA A 59 -17.47 -7.96 -1.74
CA ALA A 59 -16.17 -7.31 -1.53
C ALA A 59 -15.70 -6.59 -2.80
N ALA A 60 -15.67 -7.30 -3.94
CA ALA A 60 -15.31 -6.70 -5.22
C ALA A 60 -16.27 -5.57 -5.62
N GLY A 61 -17.57 -5.75 -5.37
CA GLY A 61 -18.57 -4.71 -5.58
C GLY A 61 -18.35 -3.47 -4.71
N TYR A 62 -17.91 -3.64 -3.45
CA TYR A 62 -17.57 -2.52 -2.57
C TYR A 62 -16.32 -1.79 -3.05
N VAL A 63 -15.24 -2.53 -3.37
CA VAL A 63 -13.99 -1.96 -3.88
C VAL A 63 -14.27 -1.14 -5.14
N VAL A 64 -14.96 -1.73 -6.13
CA VAL A 64 -15.26 -1.00 -7.37
C VAL A 64 -16.16 0.20 -7.14
N ARG A 65 -17.07 0.23 -6.16
CA ARG A 65 -17.95 1.41 -5.96
C ARG A 65 -17.24 2.57 -5.26
N ASN A 66 -16.33 2.28 -4.33
CA ASN A 66 -15.76 3.27 -3.43
C ASN A 66 -14.33 3.70 -3.81
N GLY A 67 -13.55 2.79 -4.40
CA GLY A 67 -12.20 3.10 -4.90
C GLY A 67 -12.20 4.02 -6.12
N PRO A 68 -11.04 4.56 -6.54
CA PRO A 68 -9.68 4.20 -6.07
C PRO A 68 -9.12 5.10 -4.95
N VAL A 69 -9.97 5.92 -4.33
CA VAL A 69 -9.58 6.75 -3.18
C VAL A 69 -9.89 5.97 -1.90
N THR A 70 -8.96 5.98 -0.95
CA THR A 70 -9.17 5.41 0.38
C THR A 70 -9.54 6.47 1.40
N GLY A 71 -10.32 6.08 2.43
CA GLY A 71 -10.64 6.95 3.57
C GLY A 71 -9.45 7.12 4.51
N GLU A 72 -8.62 6.08 4.62
CA GLU A 72 -7.34 6.07 5.33
C GLU A 72 -6.34 5.18 4.57
N ASP A 73 -5.06 5.55 4.55
CA ASP A 73 -3.98 4.67 4.12
C ASP A 73 -3.67 3.59 5.18
N ARG A 74 -2.71 2.70 4.87
CA ARG A 74 -2.35 1.58 5.76
C ARG A 74 -1.82 1.98 7.14
N TRP A 75 -1.49 3.26 7.33
CA TRP A 75 -1.08 3.82 8.61
C TRP A 75 -2.27 4.34 9.43
N GLU A 76 -3.48 4.28 8.87
CA GLU A 76 -4.74 4.69 9.49
C GLU A 76 -4.86 6.22 9.67
N GLU A 77 -4.19 6.98 8.80
CA GLU A 77 -4.00 8.41 9.01
C GLU A 77 -4.73 9.28 8.00
N ASP A 78 -4.48 9.06 6.71
CA ASP A 78 -4.81 10.05 5.69
C ASP A 78 -5.67 9.47 4.55
N ALA A 79 -6.63 10.26 4.08
CA ALA A 79 -7.46 9.92 2.94
C ALA A 79 -6.80 10.34 1.62
N GLY A 80 -7.02 9.58 0.54
CA GLY A 80 -6.49 9.96 -0.78
C GLY A 80 -6.10 8.79 -1.67
N TYR A 81 -5.28 9.10 -2.68
CA TYR A 81 -4.64 8.11 -3.54
C TYR A 81 -3.30 7.68 -2.92
N SER A 82 -3.31 6.53 -2.26
CA SER A 82 -2.08 5.91 -1.74
C SER A 82 -1.55 4.88 -2.74
N PRO A 83 -0.26 4.90 -3.13
CA PRO A 83 0.33 3.84 -3.95
C PRO A 83 0.13 2.44 -3.37
N PHE A 84 0.18 2.30 -2.03
CA PHE A 84 -0.03 1.01 -1.38
C PHE A 84 -1.47 0.54 -1.58
N THR A 85 -2.44 1.36 -1.20
CA THR A 85 -3.86 0.99 -1.29
C THR A 85 -4.27 0.77 -2.73
N LEU A 86 -3.85 1.63 -3.66
CA LEU A 86 -4.07 1.44 -5.10
C LEU A 86 -3.51 0.08 -5.59
N ALA A 87 -2.30 -0.27 -5.16
CA ALA A 87 -1.67 -1.53 -5.57
C ALA A 87 -2.47 -2.75 -5.11
N VAL A 88 -2.93 -2.73 -3.85
CA VAL A 88 -3.76 -3.79 -3.26
C VAL A 88 -5.12 -3.86 -3.97
N GLU A 89 -5.80 -2.73 -4.16
CA GLU A 89 -7.10 -2.68 -4.83
C GLU A 89 -7.04 -3.23 -6.26
N ILE A 90 -6.09 -2.77 -7.07
CA ILE A 90 -5.95 -3.21 -8.47
C ILE A 90 -5.68 -4.72 -8.53
N ALA A 91 -4.73 -5.21 -7.72
CA ALA A 91 -4.39 -6.63 -7.69
C ALA A 91 -5.55 -7.48 -7.17
N ALA A 92 -6.29 -7.01 -6.18
CA ALA A 92 -7.45 -7.68 -5.61
C ALA A 92 -8.60 -7.80 -6.61
N LEU A 93 -8.86 -6.75 -7.41
CA LEU A 93 -9.88 -6.78 -8.46
C LEU A 93 -9.51 -7.75 -9.59
N LEU A 94 -8.24 -7.82 -9.98
CA LEU A 94 -7.76 -8.83 -10.94
C LEU A 94 -7.89 -10.25 -10.39
N ALA A 95 -7.50 -10.46 -9.13
CA ALA A 95 -7.67 -11.73 -8.44
C ALA A 95 -9.15 -12.14 -8.36
N ALA A 96 -10.03 -11.20 -7.98
CA ALA A 96 -11.47 -11.41 -7.95
C ALA A 96 -12.04 -11.74 -9.33
N ALA A 97 -11.55 -11.11 -10.40
CA ALA A 97 -11.97 -11.44 -11.76
C ALA A 97 -11.72 -12.91 -12.11
N ASP A 98 -10.55 -13.45 -11.76
CA ASP A 98 -10.24 -14.87 -11.98
C ASP A 98 -11.11 -15.80 -11.12
N LEU A 99 -11.43 -15.40 -9.88
CA LEU A 99 -12.37 -16.13 -9.02
C LEU A 99 -13.77 -16.16 -9.62
N LEU A 100 -14.25 -15.03 -10.14
CA LEU A 100 -15.55 -14.89 -10.78
C LEU A 100 -15.65 -15.71 -12.08
N ASP A 101 -14.61 -15.70 -12.91
CA ASP A 101 -14.55 -16.53 -14.11
C ASP A 101 -14.58 -18.02 -13.80
N ALA A 102 -13.86 -18.46 -12.76
CA ALA A 102 -13.91 -19.85 -12.29
C ALA A 102 -15.32 -20.27 -11.85
N CYS A 103 -16.17 -19.30 -11.48
CA CYS A 103 -17.58 -19.47 -11.12
C CYS A 103 -18.55 -19.21 -12.28
N GLY A 104 -18.08 -18.89 -13.49
CA GLY A 104 -18.91 -18.61 -14.67
C GLY A 104 -19.53 -17.20 -14.69
N LYS A 105 -18.97 -16.25 -13.94
CA LYS A 105 -19.44 -14.85 -13.85
C LYS A 105 -18.62 -13.94 -14.79
N THR A 106 -18.59 -14.28 -16.07
CA THR A 106 -17.67 -13.69 -17.06
C THR A 106 -17.84 -12.19 -17.29
N ASP A 107 -19.07 -11.69 -17.31
CA ASP A 107 -19.32 -10.25 -17.52
C ASP A 107 -18.78 -9.42 -16.34
N ALA A 108 -19.03 -9.88 -15.11
CA ALA A 108 -18.50 -9.25 -13.91
C ALA A 108 -16.97 -9.33 -13.87
N ALA A 109 -16.38 -10.48 -14.19
CA ALA A 109 -14.94 -10.63 -14.27
C ALA A 109 -14.30 -9.69 -15.30
N THR A 110 -14.91 -9.53 -16.47
CA THR A 110 -14.47 -8.58 -17.51
C THR A 110 -14.50 -7.15 -16.97
N TYR A 111 -15.60 -6.76 -16.33
CA TYR A 111 -15.76 -5.44 -15.73
C TYR A 111 -14.69 -5.13 -14.66
N LEU A 112 -14.37 -6.11 -13.81
CA LEU A 112 -13.32 -5.96 -12.79
C LEU A 112 -11.94 -5.73 -13.44
N ARG A 113 -11.60 -6.49 -14.49
CA ARG A 113 -10.32 -6.31 -15.20
C ARG A 113 -10.22 -4.96 -15.88
N GLU A 114 -11.28 -4.51 -16.54
CA GLU A 114 -11.31 -3.19 -17.17
C GLU A 114 -11.17 -2.07 -16.15
N THR A 115 -11.80 -2.21 -14.97
CA THR A 115 -11.66 -1.26 -13.86
C THR A 115 -10.21 -1.23 -13.36
N SER A 116 -9.60 -2.40 -13.11
CA SER A 116 -8.19 -2.52 -12.75
C SER A 116 -7.28 -1.83 -13.76
N ASP A 117 -7.54 -1.98 -15.07
CA ASP A 117 -6.75 -1.32 -16.11
C ASP A 117 -6.90 0.19 -16.08
N VAL A 118 -8.13 0.71 -15.90
CA VAL A 118 -8.38 2.16 -15.79
C VAL A 118 -7.62 2.75 -14.61
N TRP A 119 -7.55 2.04 -13.48
CA TRP A 119 -6.84 2.51 -12.29
C TRP A 119 -5.32 2.39 -12.45
N ASN A 120 -4.84 1.27 -12.99
CA ASN A 120 -3.42 1.04 -13.25
C ASN A 120 -2.81 2.08 -14.21
N ASP A 121 -3.55 2.46 -15.25
CA ASP A 121 -3.15 3.49 -16.23
C ASP A 121 -3.05 4.90 -15.64
N GLN A 122 -3.63 5.13 -14.46
CA GLN A 122 -3.69 6.43 -13.82
C GLN A 122 -2.84 6.52 -12.56
N ALA A 123 -2.27 5.42 -12.08
CA ALA A 123 -1.51 5.38 -10.85
C ALA A 123 -0.43 6.49 -10.82
N GLU A 124 0.35 6.66 -11.90
CA GLU A 124 1.35 7.72 -11.99
C GLU A 124 0.74 9.12 -11.98
N ARG A 125 -0.37 9.32 -12.71
CA ARG A 125 -1.05 10.62 -12.70
C ARG A 125 -1.46 11.01 -11.29
N TRP A 126 -1.94 10.06 -10.49
CA TRP A 126 -2.41 10.31 -9.14
C TRP A 126 -1.30 10.38 -8.10
N THR A 127 -0.17 9.72 -8.30
CA THR A 127 0.77 9.49 -7.18
C THR A 127 2.24 9.75 -7.52
N TYR A 128 2.60 10.06 -8.77
CA TYR A 128 3.98 10.31 -9.18
C TYR A 128 4.22 11.80 -9.43
N VAL A 129 5.23 12.36 -8.76
CA VAL A 129 5.62 13.77 -8.88
C VAL A 129 7.01 13.87 -9.52
N THR A 130 7.25 14.96 -10.26
CA THR A 130 8.51 15.22 -10.97
C THR A 130 9.01 16.64 -10.70
N GLY A 131 10.28 16.95 -10.91
CA GLY A 131 10.76 18.34 -10.87
C GLY A 131 10.51 19.08 -9.54
N THR A 132 10.49 18.36 -8.42
CA THR A 132 10.35 18.93 -7.07
C THR A 132 11.73 19.29 -6.49
N ALA A 133 11.76 19.92 -5.33
CA ALA A 133 13.02 20.17 -4.61
C ALA A 133 13.75 18.85 -4.25
N ILE A 134 12.99 17.82 -3.84
CA ILE A 134 13.52 16.48 -3.55
C ILE A 134 14.13 15.85 -4.79
N CYS A 135 13.49 15.97 -5.97
CA CYS A 135 14.06 15.52 -7.24
C CYS A 135 15.45 16.12 -7.48
N SER A 136 15.58 17.43 -7.30
CA SER A 136 16.83 18.16 -7.51
C SER A 136 17.91 17.77 -6.48
N GLN A 137 17.52 17.57 -5.22
CA GLN A 137 18.44 17.20 -4.14
C GLN A 137 19.00 15.78 -4.32
N VAL A 138 18.15 14.82 -4.71
CA VAL A 138 18.53 13.40 -4.84
C VAL A 138 19.11 13.10 -6.24
N GLY A 139 18.82 13.94 -7.24
CA GLY A 139 19.27 13.75 -8.62
C GLY A 139 18.44 12.70 -9.36
N VAL A 140 17.11 12.82 -9.29
CA VAL A 140 16.14 11.92 -9.94
C VAL A 140 15.09 12.69 -10.73
N GLU A 141 14.43 12.04 -11.68
CA GLU A 141 13.39 12.69 -12.50
C GLU A 141 12.07 12.86 -11.74
N GLY A 142 11.77 11.93 -10.82
CA GLY A 142 10.53 11.91 -10.05
C GLY A 142 10.44 10.76 -9.07
N TYR A 143 9.41 10.77 -8.23
CA TYR A 143 9.14 9.71 -7.25
C TYR A 143 7.64 9.60 -6.96
N TYR A 144 7.24 8.44 -6.45
CA TYR A 144 5.90 8.28 -5.87
C TYR A 144 5.83 8.91 -4.47
N VAL A 145 4.77 9.68 -4.21
CA VAL A 145 4.47 10.25 -2.90
C VAL A 145 3.80 9.21 -2.00
N ARG A 146 3.75 9.44 -0.67
CA ARG A 146 3.01 8.59 0.28
C ARG A 146 1.53 8.52 -0.09
N ILE A 147 0.91 9.67 -0.26
CA ILE A 147 -0.52 9.81 -0.54
C ILE A 147 -0.76 11.16 -1.19
N ALA A 148 -1.63 11.17 -2.19
CA ALA A 148 -2.09 12.39 -2.82
C ALA A 148 -3.55 12.68 -2.44
N PRO A 149 -3.92 13.95 -2.23
CA PRO A 149 -5.31 14.29 -1.96
C PRO A 149 -6.19 13.86 -3.13
N PRO A 150 -7.48 13.52 -2.87
CA PRO A 150 -8.39 13.18 -3.94
C PRO A 150 -8.50 14.34 -4.94
N ASP A 151 -8.71 14.04 -6.22
CA ASP A 151 -8.98 15.03 -7.27
C ASP A 151 -10.26 15.79 -6.87
N SER A 152 -10.12 16.91 -6.13
CA SER A 152 -11.17 17.93 -6.11
C SER A 152 -11.29 18.42 -7.55
N ALA A 153 -12.46 18.88 -7.97
CA ALA A 153 -12.62 19.35 -9.34
C ALA A 153 -11.43 20.25 -9.72
N GLU A 154 -10.92 21.11 -8.83
CA GLU A 154 -9.82 22.05 -9.09
C GLU A 154 -8.37 21.55 -8.90
N ALA A 155 -8.11 20.36 -8.35
CA ALA A 155 -6.75 19.85 -8.14
C ALA A 155 -6.38 18.86 -9.26
N GLY A 156 -5.43 19.25 -10.12
CA GLY A 156 -5.05 18.47 -11.31
C GLY A 156 -3.77 17.66 -11.16
N SER A 157 -3.13 17.70 -9.99
CA SER A 157 -1.80 17.10 -9.77
C SER A 157 -1.63 16.64 -8.31
N PRO A 158 -0.95 15.51 -8.03
CA PRO A 158 -0.53 15.11 -6.68
C PRO A 158 0.35 16.15 -5.96
N LYS A 159 0.87 17.13 -6.70
CA LYS A 159 1.63 18.26 -6.12
C LYS A 159 0.74 19.33 -5.48
N ASP A 160 -0.52 19.40 -5.88
CA ASP A 160 -1.44 20.43 -5.43
C ASP A 160 -2.24 19.94 -4.21
N GLY A 161 -2.30 20.75 -3.15
CA GLY A 161 -3.04 20.44 -1.91
C GLY A 161 -2.13 20.27 -0.70
N TYR A 162 -2.71 19.78 0.41
CA TYR A 162 -2.01 19.52 1.67
C TYR A 162 -2.53 18.23 2.30
N VAL A 163 -1.64 17.48 2.94
CA VAL A 163 -1.95 16.28 3.72
C VAL A 163 -1.54 16.53 5.17
N PRO A 164 -2.42 16.27 6.16
CA PRO A 164 -2.07 16.46 7.56
C PRO A 164 -1.16 15.33 8.05
N ILE A 165 -0.03 15.67 8.65
CA ILE A 165 0.79 14.73 9.40
C ILE A 165 0.19 14.60 10.80
N LYS A 166 -0.33 13.41 11.11
CA LYS A 166 -0.86 13.08 12.43
C LYS A 166 0.26 12.99 13.47
N ASN A 167 -0.13 12.99 14.75
CA ASN A 167 0.76 12.77 15.89
C ASN A 167 1.83 13.86 16.09
N ARG A 168 1.53 15.11 15.71
CA ARG A 168 2.40 16.28 15.87
C ARG A 168 1.75 17.41 16.66
N PRO A 169 2.55 18.32 17.25
CA PRO A 169 2.02 19.53 17.89
C PRO A 169 1.15 20.37 16.94
N PRO A 170 0.06 21.02 17.43
CA PRO A 170 -0.79 21.87 16.60
C PRO A 170 0.01 22.97 15.89
N GLY A 171 -0.17 23.10 14.57
CA GLY A 171 0.50 24.10 13.73
C GLY A 171 1.71 23.61 12.94
N ASP A 172 2.16 22.36 13.14
CA ASP A 172 3.21 21.72 12.33
C ASP A 172 2.71 20.41 11.66
N THR A 173 1.42 20.38 11.33
CA THR A 173 0.75 19.20 10.76
C THR A 173 0.73 19.22 9.24
N ASP A 174 0.55 20.38 8.60
CA ASP A 174 0.25 20.39 7.17
C ASP A 174 1.53 20.39 6.31
N ARG A 175 1.59 19.49 5.33
CA ARG A 175 2.67 19.43 4.33
C ARG A 175 2.10 19.24 2.92
N PRO A 176 2.74 19.82 1.90
CA PRO A 176 2.44 19.47 0.51
C PRO A 176 2.64 17.97 0.29
N PRO A 177 1.77 17.28 -0.48
CA PRO A 177 1.88 15.84 -0.68
C PRO A 177 3.19 15.44 -1.36
N GLU A 178 3.71 16.30 -2.23
CA GLU A 178 5.02 16.10 -2.87
C GLU A 178 6.19 16.08 -1.87
N GLU A 179 6.04 16.66 -0.68
CA GLU A 179 7.05 16.59 0.37
C GLU A 179 6.97 15.31 1.20
N ILE A 180 5.91 14.50 1.09
CA ILE A 180 5.71 13.30 1.91
C ILE A 180 6.07 12.04 1.11
N VAL A 181 7.16 11.39 1.50
CA VAL A 181 7.72 10.18 0.91
C VAL A 181 7.47 9.02 1.86
N SER A 182 7.16 7.84 1.31
CA SER A 182 6.95 6.60 2.08
C SER A 182 7.48 5.37 1.33
N PRO A 183 7.97 4.31 2.02
CA PRO A 183 8.28 3.02 1.41
C PRO A 183 7.05 2.30 0.82
N ASP A 184 5.84 2.78 1.13
CA ASP A 184 4.55 2.27 0.65
C ASP A 184 4.50 2.08 -0.88
N ALA A 185 5.21 2.91 -1.64
CA ALA A 185 5.31 2.80 -3.10
C ALA A 185 5.90 1.46 -3.58
N LEU A 186 6.69 0.76 -2.75
CA LEU A 186 7.23 -0.56 -3.07
C LEU A 186 6.11 -1.60 -3.28
N ALA A 187 4.90 -1.34 -2.77
CA ALA A 187 3.72 -2.15 -3.02
C ALA A 187 3.39 -2.31 -4.51
N LEU A 188 3.66 -1.29 -5.34
CA LEU A 188 3.45 -1.35 -6.79
C LEU A 188 4.25 -2.50 -7.42
N VAL A 189 5.43 -2.80 -6.88
CA VAL A 189 6.24 -3.96 -7.30
C VAL A 189 5.77 -5.23 -6.57
N ARG A 190 5.55 -5.17 -5.25
CA ARG A 190 5.12 -6.32 -4.43
C ARG A 190 3.84 -6.99 -4.95
N PHE A 191 2.91 -6.18 -5.45
CA PHE A 191 1.62 -6.63 -6.02
C PHE A 191 1.64 -6.77 -7.55
N GLY A 192 2.83 -6.70 -8.17
CA GLY A 192 3.03 -7.05 -9.58
C GLY A 192 2.52 -6.02 -10.59
N LEU A 193 2.38 -4.75 -10.21
CA LEU A 193 1.90 -3.70 -11.11
C LEU A 193 3.04 -2.98 -11.84
N ARG A 194 4.23 -2.90 -11.24
CA ARG A 194 5.43 -2.31 -11.84
C ARG A 194 6.59 -3.29 -11.75
N ALA A 195 7.44 -3.28 -12.77
CA ALA A 195 8.69 -4.01 -12.73
C ALA A 195 9.65 -3.35 -11.72
N ALA A 196 10.48 -4.16 -11.05
CA ALA A 196 11.40 -3.63 -10.05
C ALA A 196 12.47 -2.69 -10.65
N ASP A 197 12.77 -2.85 -11.95
CA ASP A 197 13.69 -2.04 -12.74
C ASP A 197 13.02 -0.90 -13.51
N ASP A 198 11.71 -0.66 -13.30
CA ASP A 198 11.05 0.54 -13.83
C ASP A 198 11.80 1.80 -13.34
N PRO A 199 12.20 2.72 -14.24
CA PRO A 199 12.91 3.94 -13.86
C PRO A 199 12.24 4.71 -12.73
N ARG A 200 10.90 4.81 -12.74
CA ARG A 200 10.12 5.48 -11.69
C ARG A 200 10.27 4.79 -10.34
N MET A 201 10.30 3.45 -10.33
CA MET A 201 10.52 2.68 -9.11
C MET A 201 11.95 2.84 -8.60
N THR A 202 12.95 2.76 -9.49
CA THR A 202 14.35 2.92 -9.09
C THR A 202 14.65 4.32 -8.55
N ASP A 203 14.05 5.36 -9.13
CA ASP A 203 14.18 6.74 -8.66
C ASP A 203 13.45 6.96 -7.32
N THR A 204 12.24 6.41 -7.19
CA THR A 204 11.50 6.43 -5.92
C THR A 204 12.29 5.76 -4.80
N VAL A 205 12.93 4.63 -5.08
CA VAL A 205 13.80 3.92 -4.13
C VAL A 205 14.96 4.77 -3.66
N LYS A 206 15.62 5.52 -4.56
CA LYS A 206 16.70 6.45 -4.17
C LYS A 206 16.18 7.53 -3.24
N VAL A 207 14.98 8.06 -3.50
CA VAL A 207 14.35 9.09 -2.67
C VAL A 207 13.95 8.52 -1.30
N ILE A 208 13.35 7.32 -1.25
CA ILE A 208 13.07 6.60 0.01
C ILE A 208 14.35 6.44 0.83
N ASP A 209 15.44 5.99 0.20
CA ASP A 209 16.71 5.78 0.89
C ASP A 209 17.34 7.09 1.37
N ALA A 210 17.20 8.18 0.61
CA ALA A 210 17.74 9.48 0.98
C ALA A 210 16.96 10.15 2.12
N GLN A 211 15.65 9.93 2.22
CA GLN A 211 14.77 10.63 3.15
C GLN A 211 14.49 9.82 4.43
N LEU A 212 14.43 8.49 4.33
CA LEU A 212 13.82 7.65 5.38
C LEU A 212 14.73 6.56 5.93
N ARG A 213 15.91 6.34 5.34
CA ARG A 213 16.82 5.29 5.81
C ARG A 213 17.50 5.71 7.10
N CYS A 214 17.50 4.80 8.07
CA CYS A 214 18.25 4.90 9.31
C CYS A 214 19.26 3.73 9.39
N ASP A 215 20.55 4.05 9.45
CA ASP A 215 21.60 3.03 9.59
C ASP A 215 21.83 2.72 11.08
N LEU A 216 21.50 1.49 11.49
CA LEU A 216 21.62 1.00 12.87
C LEU A 216 22.65 -0.15 12.96
N PRO A 217 23.11 -0.54 14.17
CA PRO A 217 24.11 -1.60 14.33
C PRO A 217 23.77 -2.94 13.67
N GLN A 218 22.48 -3.29 13.60
CA GLN A 218 22.00 -4.50 12.94
C GLN A 218 21.89 -4.38 11.41
N GLY A 219 21.95 -3.17 10.86
CA GLY A 219 21.72 -2.86 9.45
C GLY A 219 20.68 -1.76 9.25
N PRO A 220 20.40 -1.39 7.99
CA PRO A 220 19.51 -0.29 7.67
C PRO A 220 18.04 -0.66 7.95
N LEU A 221 17.32 0.25 8.59
CA LEU A 221 15.87 0.27 8.74
C LEU A 221 15.29 1.54 8.11
N TRP A 222 13.96 1.67 8.06
CA TRP A 222 13.29 2.85 7.50
C TRP A 222 12.17 3.35 8.42
N TYR A 223 11.95 4.66 8.42
CA TYR A 223 10.73 5.27 8.96
C TYR A 223 9.54 5.03 8.01
N ARG A 224 8.31 5.12 8.53
CA ARG A 224 7.07 5.01 7.74
C ARG A 224 7.00 6.08 6.67
N TYR A 225 7.24 7.32 7.05
CA TYR A 225 7.33 8.47 6.14
C TYR A 225 8.03 9.63 6.86
N ASN A 226 8.45 10.64 6.09
CA ASN A 226 9.20 11.76 6.66
C ASN A 226 8.28 12.62 7.52
N GLY A 227 8.71 12.82 8.77
CA GLY A 227 7.97 13.59 9.75
C GLY A 227 6.91 12.82 10.53
N ASP A 228 6.84 11.50 10.40
CA ASP A 228 6.02 10.65 11.28
C ASP A 228 6.25 11.01 12.77
N GLY A 229 5.15 11.17 13.50
CA GLY A 229 5.14 11.50 14.94
C GLY A 229 4.77 10.33 15.84
N TYR A 230 4.54 9.14 15.29
CA TYR A 230 4.09 7.97 16.05
C TYR A 230 5.25 7.20 16.69
N GLY A 231 5.71 7.67 17.85
CA GLY A 231 6.73 7.00 18.64
C GLY A 231 7.09 7.81 19.88
N GLU A 232 8.12 7.38 20.61
CA GLU A 232 8.58 8.07 21.81
C GLU A 232 9.01 9.52 21.52
N HIS A 233 8.98 10.35 22.56
CA HIS A 233 9.57 11.69 22.54
C HIS A 233 11.11 11.63 22.49
N GLU A 234 11.75 12.77 22.20
CA GLU A 234 13.22 12.87 22.13
C GLU A 234 13.91 12.44 23.43
N ASP A 235 13.29 12.68 24.59
CA ASP A 235 13.77 12.28 25.90
C ASP A 235 13.46 10.81 26.26
N GLY A 236 12.91 10.05 25.30
CA GLY A 236 12.49 8.66 25.47
C GLY A 236 11.17 8.50 26.24
N ALA A 237 10.45 9.57 26.57
CA ALA A 237 9.13 9.43 27.17
C ALA A 237 8.16 8.71 26.21
N PRO A 238 7.25 7.87 26.72
CA PRO A 238 6.30 7.14 25.89
C PRO A 238 5.41 8.06 25.05
N PHE A 239 4.97 7.56 23.90
CA PHE A 239 3.98 8.22 23.05
C PHE A 239 2.68 8.51 23.81
N ASP A 240 2.19 9.73 23.70
CA ASP A 240 0.98 10.22 24.39
C ASP A 240 -0.06 10.86 23.45
N GLY A 241 0.09 10.61 22.14
CA GLY A 241 -0.67 11.26 21.08
C GLY A 241 0.21 12.15 20.19
N THR A 242 1.41 12.50 20.65
CA THR A 242 2.46 13.12 19.84
C THR A 242 3.82 12.51 20.15
N GLY A 243 4.78 12.67 19.24
CA GLY A 243 6.14 12.19 19.45
C GLY A 243 6.97 12.20 18.17
N GLN A 244 7.89 11.25 18.07
CA GLN A 244 8.73 11.04 16.90
C GLN A 244 8.65 9.58 16.47
N GLY A 245 8.19 9.33 15.24
CA GLY A 245 8.21 8.02 14.64
C GLY A 245 9.63 7.46 14.56
N ARG A 246 9.78 6.18 14.86
CA ARG A 246 11.07 5.48 14.90
C ARG A 246 11.17 4.49 13.73
N PRO A 247 12.36 3.92 13.43
CA PRO A 247 12.50 2.96 12.34
C PRO A 247 11.74 1.64 12.59
N TRP A 248 11.09 1.12 11.55
CA TRP A 248 10.29 -0.11 11.59
C TRP A 248 11.05 -1.28 10.97
N PRO A 249 11.35 -2.37 11.71
CA PRO A 249 12.00 -3.56 11.15
C PRO A 249 11.21 -4.18 10.00
N LEU A 250 9.87 -4.16 10.09
CA LEU A 250 8.96 -4.58 9.03
C LEU A 250 9.36 -4.04 7.64
N LEU A 251 9.73 -2.76 7.57
CA LEU A 251 10.03 -2.07 6.31
C LEU A 251 11.36 -2.52 5.69
N ALA A 252 12.31 -3.02 6.51
CA ALA A 252 13.48 -3.71 5.98
C ALA A 252 13.08 -5.04 5.30
N GLY A 253 12.09 -5.75 5.85
CA GLY A 253 11.49 -6.93 5.23
C GLY A 253 10.79 -6.63 3.91
N GLU A 254 9.99 -5.56 3.85
CA GLU A 254 9.34 -5.12 2.61
C GLU A 254 10.37 -4.70 1.56
N ARG A 255 11.40 -3.95 1.95
CA ARG A 255 12.51 -3.60 1.08
C ARG A 255 13.25 -4.84 0.58
N ALA A 256 13.46 -5.85 1.41
CA ALA A 256 14.11 -7.10 1.00
C ALA A 256 13.33 -7.82 -0.12
N HIS A 257 11.99 -7.79 -0.10
CA HIS A 257 11.19 -8.34 -1.19
C HIS A 257 11.35 -7.55 -2.49
N TYR A 258 11.43 -6.21 -2.42
CA TYR A 258 11.77 -5.40 -3.60
C TYR A 258 13.17 -5.74 -4.14
N GLU A 259 14.18 -5.86 -3.27
CA GLU A 259 15.54 -6.22 -3.67
C GLU A 259 15.59 -7.63 -4.31
N LEU A 260 14.82 -8.58 -3.78
CA LEU A 260 14.68 -9.91 -4.37
C LEU A 260 14.01 -9.85 -5.75
N ALA A 261 12.92 -9.08 -5.90
CA ALA A 261 12.26 -8.87 -7.18
C ALA A 261 13.18 -8.19 -8.21
N ALA A 262 14.10 -7.35 -7.76
CA ALA A 262 15.14 -6.73 -8.59
C ALA A 262 16.34 -7.65 -8.88
N GLY A 263 16.28 -8.93 -8.50
CA GLY A 263 17.36 -9.90 -8.70
C GLY A 263 18.55 -9.75 -7.75
N ARG A 264 18.46 -8.90 -6.73
CA ARG A 264 19.55 -8.59 -5.78
C ARG A 264 19.42 -9.44 -4.50
N ARG A 265 19.49 -10.76 -4.67
CA ARG A 265 19.30 -11.76 -3.60
C ARG A 265 20.20 -11.55 -2.38
N GLU A 266 21.47 -11.19 -2.57
CA GLU A 266 22.41 -10.95 -1.47
C GLU A 266 21.99 -9.73 -0.63
N LYS A 267 21.49 -8.68 -1.28
CA LYS A 267 20.96 -7.50 -0.60
C LYS A 267 19.70 -7.86 0.20
N ALA A 268 18.79 -8.64 -0.37
CA ALA A 268 17.61 -9.14 0.33
C ALA A 268 17.99 -9.99 1.57
N ALA A 269 19.01 -10.84 1.48
CA ALA A 269 19.52 -11.60 2.62
C ALA A 269 20.16 -10.71 3.71
N SER A 270 20.86 -9.64 3.32
CA SER A 270 21.38 -8.67 4.30
C SER A 270 20.27 -7.92 5.05
N LEU A 271 19.14 -7.65 4.38
CA LEU A 271 17.99 -6.99 4.98
C LEU A 271 17.18 -7.94 5.87
N LEU A 272 17.13 -9.24 5.53
CA LEU A 272 16.65 -10.27 6.46
C LEU A 272 17.46 -10.25 7.76
N ALA A 273 18.79 -10.18 7.67
CA ALA A 273 19.64 -10.12 8.86
C ALA A 273 19.38 -8.84 9.70
N ALA A 274 19.12 -7.70 9.06
CA ALA A 274 18.73 -6.46 9.75
C ALA A 274 17.37 -6.58 10.46
N LEU A 275 16.38 -7.20 9.81
CA LEU A 275 15.08 -7.51 10.41
C LEU A 275 15.25 -8.43 11.63
N GLU A 276 15.97 -9.56 11.48
CA GLU A 276 16.22 -10.51 12.58
C GLU A 276 17.04 -9.90 13.72
N GLY A 277 18.04 -9.07 13.40
CA GLY A 277 18.87 -8.37 14.38
C GLY A 277 18.13 -7.31 15.20
N SER A 278 16.92 -6.92 14.77
CA SER A 278 16.04 -6.01 15.52
C SER A 278 15.24 -6.71 16.62
N ALA A 279 15.27 -8.04 16.69
CA ALA A 279 14.56 -8.79 17.72
C ALA A 279 15.16 -8.61 19.11
N GLY A 280 14.31 -8.68 20.14
CA GLY A 280 14.76 -8.82 21.53
C GLY A 280 15.36 -10.21 21.81
N PRO A 281 15.92 -10.46 23.02
CA PRO A 281 16.55 -11.75 23.37
C PRO A 281 15.65 -12.98 23.21
N GLY A 282 14.33 -12.80 23.30
CA GLY A 282 13.33 -13.86 23.09
C GLY A 282 12.98 -14.13 21.62
N GLY A 283 13.61 -13.43 20.66
CA GLY A 283 13.32 -13.58 19.23
C GLY A 283 12.03 -12.88 18.78
N LEU A 284 11.44 -12.03 19.62
CA LEU A 284 10.25 -11.26 19.27
C LEU A 284 10.65 -10.03 18.47
N LEU A 285 10.11 -9.92 17.25
CA LEU A 285 10.25 -8.73 16.41
C LEU A 285 9.33 -7.60 16.90
N PRO A 286 9.87 -6.40 17.16
CA PRO A 286 9.08 -5.25 17.57
C PRO A 286 8.44 -4.56 16.36
N GLU A 287 7.50 -3.68 16.65
CA GLU A 287 6.99 -2.70 15.70
C GLU A 287 8.06 -1.66 15.34
N GLN A 288 8.68 -1.06 16.35
CA GLN A 288 9.69 -0.01 16.18
C GLN A 288 10.96 -0.26 17.00
N VAL A 289 12.07 0.31 16.53
CA VAL A 289 13.39 0.22 17.16
C VAL A 289 13.88 1.61 17.57
N TRP A 290 14.52 1.72 18.74
CA TRP A 290 15.10 2.98 19.20
C TRP A 290 16.33 3.38 18.38
N ASP A 291 16.34 4.61 17.88
CA ASP A 291 17.38 5.18 17.01
C ASP A 291 18.15 6.34 17.65
N GLY A 292 17.76 6.76 18.86
CA GLY A 292 18.47 7.76 19.66
C GLY A 292 19.71 7.20 20.37
N ALA A 293 20.35 8.05 21.18
CA ALA A 293 21.40 7.60 22.10
C ALA A 293 20.83 6.65 23.17
N ASP A 294 21.68 5.79 23.74
CA ASP A 294 21.27 4.89 24.82
C ASP A 294 20.69 5.68 26.01
N LEU A 295 19.50 5.27 26.45
CA LEU A 295 18.82 5.72 27.66
C LEU A 295 18.51 4.50 28.56
N PRO A 296 19.53 3.95 29.26
CA PRO A 296 19.37 2.71 30.02
C PRO A 296 18.28 2.78 31.10
N GLU A 297 18.06 3.95 31.70
CA GLU A 297 17.01 4.19 32.69
C GLU A 297 15.59 4.07 32.14
N ARG A 298 15.43 4.09 30.81
CA ARG A 298 14.17 3.86 30.09
C ARG A 298 14.15 2.55 29.32
N GLU A 299 15.19 1.72 29.47
CA GLU A 299 15.38 0.47 28.71
C GLU A 299 15.46 0.67 27.19
N LEU A 300 15.75 1.90 26.74
CA LEU A 300 15.90 2.24 25.33
C LEU A 300 17.39 2.21 24.97
N LEU A 301 17.77 1.29 24.08
CA LEU A 301 19.15 1.13 23.62
C LEU A 301 19.19 1.24 22.11
N HIS A 302 20.21 1.90 21.58
CA HIS A 302 20.35 2.17 20.16
C HIS A 302 20.33 0.86 19.34
N GLY A 303 19.40 0.76 18.39
CA GLY A 303 19.19 -0.44 17.59
C GLY A 303 18.40 -1.56 18.27
N ARG A 304 17.85 -1.35 19.48
CA ARG A 304 17.01 -2.32 20.21
C ARG A 304 15.52 -1.96 20.17
N PRO A 305 14.61 -2.91 20.47
CA PRO A 305 13.18 -2.62 20.57
C PRO A 305 12.89 -1.35 21.38
N SER A 306 12.00 -0.52 20.84
CA SER A 306 11.41 0.64 21.54
C SER A 306 10.28 0.20 22.50
N GLY A 307 9.53 1.15 23.05
CA GLY A 307 8.33 0.91 23.86
C GLY A 307 7.05 0.61 23.07
N SER A 308 7.13 0.60 21.72
CA SER A 308 6.04 0.19 20.83
C SER A 308 5.65 -1.29 20.95
N ALA A 309 4.63 -1.73 20.21
CA ALA A 309 4.12 -3.09 20.28
C ALA A 309 5.20 -4.15 19.99
N MET A 310 5.37 -5.12 20.90
CA MET A 310 6.23 -6.29 20.71
C MET A 310 5.60 -7.52 21.40
N PRO A 311 5.32 -8.62 20.68
CA PRO A 311 5.61 -8.85 19.25
C PRO A 311 4.61 -8.15 18.32
N LEU A 312 5.10 -7.59 17.21
CA LEU A 312 4.24 -7.19 16.10
C LEU A 312 3.99 -8.40 15.18
N VAL A 313 2.76 -8.90 15.13
CA VAL A 313 2.38 -10.06 14.29
C VAL A 313 2.66 -9.80 12.81
N TRP A 314 2.51 -8.55 12.35
CA TRP A 314 2.82 -8.17 10.98
C TRP A 314 4.32 -8.33 10.65
N ALA A 315 5.23 -7.84 11.51
CA ALA A 315 6.68 -8.02 11.31
C ALA A 315 7.06 -9.51 11.25
N HIS A 316 6.46 -10.36 12.08
CA HIS A 316 6.69 -11.81 12.04
C HIS A 316 6.13 -12.46 10.77
N SER A 317 4.96 -12.02 10.30
CA SER A 317 4.41 -12.48 9.02
C SER A 317 5.35 -12.11 7.85
N GLU A 318 5.85 -10.87 7.84
CA GLU A 318 6.79 -10.42 6.81
C GLU A 318 8.11 -11.21 6.85
N HIS A 319 8.63 -11.52 8.05
CA HIS A 319 9.79 -12.39 8.23
C HIS A 319 9.58 -13.78 7.62
N ILE A 320 8.46 -14.45 7.93
CA ILE A 320 8.15 -15.78 7.39
C ILE A 320 8.01 -15.74 5.86
N LYS A 321 7.33 -14.71 5.33
CA LYS A 321 7.18 -14.51 3.88
C LYS A 321 8.53 -14.24 3.21
N LEU A 322 9.43 -13.50 3.84
CA LEU A 322 10.78 -13.25 3.32
C LEU A 322 11.63 -14.51 3.29
N LEU A 323 11.60 -15.32 4.35
CA LEU A 323 12.29 -16.62 4.40
C LEU A 323 11.82 -17.55 3.28
N ARG A 324 10.49 -17.66 3.10
CA ARG A 324 9.89 -18.41 2.00
C ARG A 324 10.35 -17.87 0.64
N SER A 325 10.32 -16.54 0.46
CA SER A 325 10.69 -15.89 -0.79
C SER A 325 12.16 -16.11 -1.15
N LEU A 326 13.07 -15.96 -0.18
CA LEU A 326 14.49 -16.25 -0.36
C LEU A 326 14.73 -17.72 -0.69
N ARG A 327 14.03 -18.66 -0.06
CA ARG A 327 14.16 -20.08 -0.43
C ARG A 327 13.73 -20.32 -1.87
N ASP A 328 12.63 -19.72 -2.30
CA ASP A 328 12.06 -19.92 -3.64
C ASP A 328 12.79 -19.11 -4.73
N GLY A 329 13.54 -18.07 -4.34
CA GLY A 329 14.19 -17.15 -5.28
C GLY A 329 13.22 -16.18 -5.97
N ALA A 330 12.00 -16.06 -5.45
CA ALA A 330 10.93 -15.20 -5.96
C ALA A 330 10.07 -14.71 -4.80
N VAL A 331 9.42 -13.55 -4.96
CA VAL A 331 8.50 -13.00 -3.97
C VAL A 331 7.28 -13.92 -3.84
N PHE A 332 7.13 -14.56 -2.67
CA PHE A 332 6.17 -15.64 -2.45
C PHE A 332 4.70 -15.22 -2.61
N ASP A 333 4.34 -14.06 -2.08
CA ASP A 333 2.96 -13.58 -1.98
C ASP A 333 2.58 -12.59 -3.11
N MET A 334 3.43 -12.44 -4.13
CA MET A 334 3.10 -11.62 -5.30
C MET A 334 1.93 -12.24 -6.09
N PRO A 335 0.81 -11.52 -6.29
CA PRO A 335 -0.27 -11.98 -7.16
C PRO A 335 0.20 -12.01 -8.63
N PRO A 336 0.04 -13.14 -9.35
CA PRO A 336 0.56 -13.29 -10.70
C PRO A 336 -0.20 -12.49 -11.76
N GLN A 337 -1.45 -12.08 -11.48
CA GLN A 337 -2.34 -11.46 -12.46
C GLN A 337 -1.78 -10.13 -12.97
N GLY A 338 -1.30 -9.28 -12.06
CA GLY A 338 -0.69 -7.99 -12.41
C GLY A 338 0.58 -8.16 -13.22
N VAL A 339 1.45 -9.11 -12.83
CA VAL A 339 2.71 -9.39 -13.54
C VAL A 339 2.43 -9.77 -14.99
N LYS A 340 1.53 -10.72 -15.20
CA LYS A 340 1.16 -11.16 -16.53
C LYS A 340 0.57 -9.99 -17.34
N ARG A 341 -0.39 -9.30 -16.74
CA ARG A 341 -1.20 -8.29 -17.44
C ARG A 341 -0.45 -7.00 -17.75
N TYR A 342 0.30 -6.46 -16.79
CA TYR A 342 0.87 -5.11 -16.87
C TYR A 342 2.37 -5.09 -17.16
N ILE A 343 3.11 -6.12 -16.73
CA ILE A 343 4.56 -6.19 -16.94
C ILE A 343 4.89 -6.94 -18.23
N GLU A 344 4.34 -8.14 -18.41
CA GLU A 344 4.62 -8.96 -19.60
C GLU A 344 3.81 -8.48 -20.82
N ASP A 345 2.48 -8.43 -20.70
CA ASP A 345 1.59 -8.13 -21.81
C ASP A 345 1.43 -6.62 -22.07
N LYS A 346 1.91 -5.79 -21.13
CA LYS A 346 1.84 -4.31 -21.18
C LYS A 346 0.43 -3.80 -21.49
N THR A 347 -0.57 -4.45 -20.89
CA THR A 347 -1.98 -4.11 -21.08
C THR A 347 -2.23 -2.69 -20.61
N VAL A 348 -2.94 -1.92 -21.43
CA VAL A 348 -3.45 -0.59 -21.11
C VAL A 348 -4.97 -0.58 -21.24
N SER A 349 -5.63 0.35 -20.57
CA SER A 349 -7.08 0.48 -20.63
C SER A 349 -7.55 1.14 -21.92
N SER A 350 -8.56 0.55 -22.57
CA SER A 350 -9.33 1.19 -23.63
C SER A 350 -10.34 2.22 -23.10
N PHE A 351 -10.52 2.30 -21.78
CA PHE A 351 -11.52 3.14 -21.15
C PHE A 351 -10.90 4.27 -20.35
N ARG A 352 -11.72 5.30 -20.10
CA ARG A 352 -11.47 6.32 -19.11
C ARG A 352 -12.78 6.54 -18.35
N THR A 353 -12.76 6.27 -17.06
CA THR A 353 -13.98 6.29 -16.23
C THR A 353 -14.26 7.69 -15.70
N TRP A 354 -15.52 8.09 -15.73
CA TRP A 354 -16.07 9.23 -14.99
C TRP A 354 -17.07 8.73 -13.95
N ARG A 355 -16.96 9.22 -12.71
CA ARG A 355 -17.88 8.98 -11.60
C ARG A 355 -18.07 10.25 -10.78
N PHE A 356 -19.09 10.27 -9.92
CA PHE A 356 -19.27 11.37 -8.96
C PHE A 356 -18.12 11.50 -7.96
N ASN A 357 -17.55 10.38 -7.50
CA ASN A 357 -16.41 10.33 -6.59
C ASN A 357 -15.05 10.28 -7.31
N ASN A 358 -15.03 10.25 -8.65
CA ASN A 358 -13.81 10.29 -9.45
C ASN A 358 -14.11 10.99 -10.78
N LYS A 359 -14.15 12.33 -10.70
CA LYS A 359 -14.49 13.18 -11.84
C LYS A 359 -13.26 13.45 -12.67
N ILE A 360 -13.46 13.47 -13.98
CA ILE A 360 -12.39 13.72 -14.94
C ILE A 360 -12.76 14.95 -15.76
N ARG A 361 -11.77 15.80 -16.03
CA ARG A 361 -11.92 16.98 -16.89
C ARG A 361 -11.34 16.76 -18.29
N THR A 362 -10.40 15.84 -18.39
CA THR A 362 -9.68 15.52 -19.62
C THR A 362 -9.50 14.00 -19.70
N MET A 363 -9.42 13.49 -20.93
CA MET A 363 -9.07 12.11 -21.21
C MET A 363 -8.13 12.06 -22.42
N PRO A 364 -7.23 11.05 -22.48
CA PRO A 364 -6.42 10.82 -23.67
C PRO A 364 -7.29 10.55 -24.90
N GLU A 365 -6.83 11.01 -26.06
CA GLU A 365 -7.44 10.66 -27.35
C GLU A 365 -7.43 9.14 -27.57
N GLY A 366 -8.47 8.62 -28.23
CA GLY A 366 -8.58 7.21 -28.58
C GLY A 366 -9.13 6.29 -27.49
N LYS A 367 -9.38 6.79 -26.28
CA LYS A 367 -10.07 6.04 -25.21
C LYS A 367 -11.60 6.25 -25.28
N THR A 368 -12.36 5.28 -24.77
CA THR A 368 -13.82 5.38 -24.61
C THR A 368 -14.17 5.91 -23.22
N LEU A 369 -14.99 6.96 -23.15
CA LEU A 369 -15.54 7.44 -21.88
C LEU A 369 -16.54 6.43 -21.32
N ARG A 370 -16.29 5.93 -20.11
CA ARG A 370 -17.23 5.10 -19.35
C ARG A 370 -17.84 5.93 -18.22
N VAL A 371 -19.14 6.20 -18.32
CA VAL A 371 -19.90 6.89 -17.26
C VAL A 371 -20.48 5.84 -16.33
N GLU A 372 -20.07 5.84 -15.07
CA GLU A 372 -20.52 4.84 -14.09
C GLU A 372 -21.31 5.51 -12.98
N LEU A 373 -22.51 4.98 -12.74
CA LEU A 373 -23.50 5.54 -11.84
C LEU A 373 -24.03 4.43 -10.92
N LEU A 374 -24.34 4.78 -9.68
CA LEU A 374 -24.90 3.85 -8.71
C LEU A 374 -26.40 3.58 -8.95
N ASP A 375 -27.07 4.54 -9.58
CA ASP A 375 -28.49 4.49 -9.92
C ASP A 375 -28.70 4.61 -11.43
N PRO A 376 -29.78 4.03 -11.97
CA PRO A 376 -30.19 4.27 -13.36
C PRO A 376 -30.32 5.76 -13.64
N ALA A 377 -29.76 6.24 -14.75
CA ALA A 377 -29.83 7.64 -15.12
C ALA A 377 -29.90 7.86 -16.64
N THR A 378 -30.23 9.10 -17.02
CA THR A 378 -30.16 9.58 -18.40
C THR A 378 -28.99 10.54 -18.54
N VAL A 379 -28.07 10.25 -19.47
CA VAL A 379 -26.95 11.13 -19.80
C VAL A 379 -27.39 12.12 -20.87
N HIS A 380 -27.35 13.41 -20.55
CA HIS A 380 -27.55 14.49 -21.52
C HIS A 380 -26.18 15.02 -21.97
N TRP A 381 -25.87 14.86 -23.25
CA TRP A 381 -24.65 15.36 -23.86
C TRP A 381 -24.95 16.63 -24.65
N SER A 382 -24.32 17.75 -24.27
CA SER A 382 -24.38 19.02 -24.99
C SER A 382 -22.98 19.58 -25.20
N THR A 383 -22.78 20.22 -26.35
CA THR A 383 -21.54 20.87 -26.75
C THR A 383 -21.50 22.34 -26.40
#